data_AF-A0A0F9GWQ4-F1
#
_entry.id   AF-A0A0F9GWQ4-F1
#
_cell.length_a   1.000
_cell.length_b   1.000
_cell.length_c   1.000
_cell.angle_alpha   90.00
_cell.angle_beta   90.00
_cell.angle_gamma   90.00
#
_symmetry.space_group_name_H-M   'P 1'
#
loop_
_entity.id
_entity.type
_entity.pdbx_description
1 polymer ?
#
loop_
_entity_poly.entity_id
_entity_poly.type
_entity_poly.pdbx_seq_one_letter_code
_entity_poly.pdbx_strand_id
1 'polypeptide(L)'
;MDTIDNPEDLKRILEGLSPSSYLQTLDLDRPYDGQPWTSQGERGKQQVHGVSMRDIQDCYIRACYESSGLALVDYPASLYELPWDGMDPIAVIQNTLCNIEKKMGIFPNIKGSVGESDIPWFNLST
;
A
#
# COMPACT_ATOMS: atom_id res chain seq x y z
N MET A 1 6.59 -31.43 -5.98
CA MET A 1 5.93 -30.14 -5.71
C MET A 1 5.59 -30.22 -4.25
N ASP A 2 6.46 -29.67 -3.40
CA ASP A 2 6.30 -29.76 -1.96
C ASP A 2 5.00 -29.05 -1.58
N THR A 3 4.16 -29.73 -0.80
CA THR A 3 2.90 -29.18 -0.33
C THR A 3 3.19 -28.04 0.62
N ILE A 4 2.61 -26.87 0.34
CA ILE A 4 2.64 -25.73 1.26
C ILE A 4 1.69 -26.08 2.41
N ASP A 5 2.19 -26.82 3.38
CA ASP A 5 1.40 -27.31 4.52
C ASP A 5 1.35 -26.28 5.67
N ASN A 6 2.12 -25.19 5.58
CA ASN A 6 2.23 -24.16 6.61
C ASN A 6 1.91 -22.75 6.06
N PRO A 7 0.91 -22.04 6.61
CA PRO A 7 0.58 -20.67 6.25
C PRO A 7 1.76 -19.67 6.34
N GLU A 8 2.71 -19.89 7.25
CA GLU A 8 3.89 -19.02 7.39
C GLU A 8 4.87 -19.17 6.22
N ASP A 9 5.01 -20.38 5.68
CA ASP A 9 5.84 -20.61 4.49
C ASP A 9 5.21 -19.92 3.27
N LEU A 10 3.88 -19.92 3.18
CA LEU A 10 3.18 -19.19 2.13
C LEU A 10 3.46 -17.69 2.21
N LYS A 11 3.33 -17.07 3.39
CA LYS A 11 3.62 -15.64 3.58
C LYS A 11 5.05 -15.31 3.15
N ARG A 12 6.03 -16.09 3.60
CA ARG A 12 7.45 -15.89 3.25
C ARG A 12 7.71 -16.01 1.76
N ILE A 13 7.11 -17.02 1.10
CA ILE A 13 7.23 -17.20 -0.35
C ILE A 13 6.62 -16.01 -1.09
N LEU A 14 5.43 -15.57 -0.69
CA LEU A 14 4.73 -14.45 -1.33
C LEU A 14 5.48 -13.13 -1.14
N GLU A 15 6.01 -12.87 0.06
CA GLU A 15 6.82 -11.69 0.34
C GLU A 15 8.12 -11.69 -0.48
N GLY A 16 8.72 -12.86 -0.72
CA GLY A 16 9.89 -12.98 -1.60
C GLY A 16 9.58 -12.73 -3.09
N LEU A 17 8.34 -12.99 -3.52
CA LEU A 17 7.90 -12.79 -4.92
C LEU A 17 7.43 -11.35 -5.19
N SER A 18 6.70 -10.76 -4.25
CA SER A 18 6.27 -9.37 -4.30
C SER A 18 6.43 -8.78 -2.90
N PRO A 19 7.59 -8.17 -2.62
CA PRO A 19 7.77 -7.51 -1.34
C PRO A 19 6.73 -6.42 -1.16
N SER A 20 6.33 -6.24 0.10
CA SER A 20 5.18 -5.44 0.50
C SER A 20 5.50 -4.52 1.68
N SER A 21 6.77 -4.43 2.09
CA SER A 21 7.21 -3.54 3.16
C SER A 21 6.88 -2.07 2.84
N TYR A 22 6.49 -1.31 3.86
CA TYR A 22 6.27 0.13 3.73
C TYR A 22 7.50 0.86 3.15
N LEU A 23 8.70 0.51 3.64
CA LEU A 23 9.96 1.15 3.23
C LEU A 23 10.26 0.97 1.74
N GLN A 24 9.94 -0.20 1.16
CA GLN A 24 10.15 -0.43 -0.27
C GLN A 24 9.34 0.55 -1.12
N THR A 25 8.14 0.92 -0.68
CA THR A 25 7.31 1.89 -1.41
C THR A 25 7.94 3.28 -1.47
N LEU A 26 8.89 3.59 -0.59
CA LEU A 26 9.59 4.89 -0.56
C LEU A 26 10.73 4.95 -1.58
N ASP A 27 11.22 3.80 -2.04
CA ASP A 27 12.24 3.71 -3.08
C ASP A 27 11.59 3.76 -4.47
N LEU A 28 11.63 4.95 -5.07
CA LEU A 28 11.05 5.23 -6.38
C LEU A 28 11.93 4.75 -7.55
N ASP A 29 13.23 4.58 -7.30
CA ASP A 29 14.22 4.25 -8.32
C ASP A 29 14.53 2.74 -8.37
N ARG A 30 13.85 1.95 -7.53
CA ARG A 30 14.04 0.50 -7.48
C ARG A 30 13.83 -0.17 -8.84
N PRO A 31 14.65 -1.17 -9.22
CA PRO A 31 14.59 -1.79 -10.54
C PRO A 31 13.28 -2.55 -10.77
N TYR A 32 12.95 -2.80 -12.04
CA TYR A 32 11.84 -3.68 -12.47
C TYR A 32 12.37 -5.08 -12.81
N ASP A 33 12.88 -5.78 -11.79
CA ASP A 33 13.57 -7.08 -11.89
C ASP A 33 12.72 -8.29 -11.42
N GLY A 34 11.47 -8.05 -11.01
CA GLY A 34 10.51 -9.11 -10.74
C GLY A 34 10.02 -9.85 -11.99
N GLN A 35 9.10 -10.81 -11.79
CA GLN A 35 8.52 -11.58 -12.89
C GLN A 35 7.87 -10.63 -13.94
N PRO A 36 8.11 -10.80 -15.26
CA PRO A 36 7.77 -9.79 -16.27
C PRO A 36 6.31 -9.34 -16.31
N TRP A 37 5.36 -10.21 -15.93
CA TRP A 37 3.92 -9.95 -15.93
C TRP A 37 3.36 -9.40 -14.59
N THR A 38 4.24 -9.06 -13.65
CA THR A 38 3.88 -8.49 -12.34
C THR A 38 4.20 -7.00 -12.28
N SER A 39 3.67 -6.30 -11.28
CA SER A 39 4.02 -4.90 -10.97
C SER A 39 5.48 -4.72 -10.54
N GLN A 40 6.16 -5.80 -10.15
CA GLN A 40 7.58 -5.80 -9.82
C GLN A 40 8.47 -6.00 -11.05
N GLY A 41 7.94 -6.49 -12.18
CA GLY A 41 8.67 -6.68 -13.45
C GLY A 41 8.26 -5.70 -14.54
N GLU A 42 8.58 -5.99 -15.80
CA GLU A 42 8.36 -5.09 -16.95
C GLU A 42 6.93 -4.50 -17.03
N ARG A 43 5.91 -5.31 -16.73
CA ARG A 43 4.51 -4.88 -16.73
C ARG A 43 4.24 -3.75 -15.72
N GLY A 44 4.99 -3.69 -14.62
CA GLY A 44 4.87 -2.63 -13.62
C GLY A 44 5.09 -1.21 -14.17
N LYS A 45 5.86 -1.08 -15.26
CA LYS A 45 6.12 0.22 -15.91
C LYS A 45 4.91 0.78 -16.65
N GLN A 46 3.93 -0.09 -16.98
CA GLN A 46 2.75 0.29 -17.74
C GLN A 46 2.05 1.47 -17.06
N GLN A 47 1.86 2.55 -17.81
CA GLN A 47 1.18 3.74 -17.33
C GLN A 47 -0.32 3.53 -17.30
N VAL A 48 -0.94 4.01 -16.23
CA VAL A 48 -2.38 4.15 -16.01
C VAL A 48 -2.60 5.63 -15.67
N HIS A 49 -2.78 6.45 -16.70
CA HIS A 49 -3.06 7.89 -16.56
C HIS A 49 -2.10 8.69 -15.63
N GLY A 50 -0.79 8.64 -15.89
CA GLY A 50 0.19 9.47 -15.20
C GLY A 50 0.83 8.83 -13.96
N VAL A 51 0.38 7.65 -13.57
CA VAL A 51 1.05 6.77 -12.61
C VAL A 51 1.30 5.41 -13.25
N SER A 52 2.36 4.71 -12.83
CA SER A 52 2.62 3.34 -13.28
C SER A 52 1.78 2.32 -12.49
N MET A 53 1.66 1.09 -12.99
CA MET A 53 1.04 0.00 -12.23
C MET A 53 1.76 -0.25 -10.89
N ARG A 54 3.09 -0.07 -10.84
CA ARG A 54 3.85 -0.15 -9.59
C ARG A 54 3.51 0.98 -8.64
N ASP A 55 3.37 2.21 -9.13
CA ASP A 55 2.95 3.33 -8.29
C ASP A 55 1.59 3.08 -7.65
N ILE A 56 0.66 2.47 -8.38
CA ILE A 56 -0.65 2.07 -7.85
C ILE A 56 -0.50 1.02 -6.73
N GLN A 57 0.35 0.00 -6.92
CA GLN A 57 0.64 -0.96 -5.87
C GLN A 57 1.25 -0.29 -4.64
N ASP A 58 2.20 0.63 -4.81
CA ASP A 58 2.83 1.35 -3.70
C ASP A 58 1.83 2.20 -2.94
N CYS A 59 0.91 2.87 -3.65
CA CYS A 59 -0.18 3.60 -3.03
C CYS A 59 -1.09 2.68 -2.19
N TYR A 60 -1.39 1.49 -2.70
CA TYR A 60 -2.17 0.49 -1.97
C TYR A 60 -1.43 -0.03 -0.73
N ILE A 61 -0.15 -0.38 -0.85
CA ILE A 61 0.65 -0.87 0.28
C ILE A 61 0.71 0.21 1.37
N ARG A 62 1.05 1.46 1.01
CA ARG A 62 1.07 2.59 1.96
C ARG A 62 -0.27 2.74 2.67
N ALA A 63 -1.37 2.66 1.93
CA ALA A 63 -2.71 2.76 2.47
C ALA A 63 -3.03 1.64 3.47
N CYS A 64 -2.58 0.40 3.24
CA CYS A 64 -2.73 -0.68 4.22
C CYS A 64 -2.04 -0.34 5.55
N TYR A 65 -0.81 0.16 5.49
CA TYR A 65 -0.08 0.59 6.68
C TYR A 65 -0.75 1.79 7.37
N GLU A 66 -1.12 2.83 6.61
CA GLU A 66 -1.83 4.01 7.15
C GLU A 66 -3.18 3.66 7.80
N SER A 67 -3.85 2.61 7.30
CA SER A 67 -5.14 2.15 7.84
C SER A 67 -5.02 1.15 8.98
N SER A 68 -3.80 0.75 9.36
CA SER A 68 -3.56 -0.27 10.38
C SER A 68 -3.76 0.21 11.82
N GLY A 69 -3.79 1.53 12.03
CA GLY A 69 -3.81 2.14 13.37
C GLY A 69 -2.47 2.05 14.12
N LEU A 70 -1.44 1.45 13.51
CA LEU A 70 -0.09 1.39 14.09
C LEU A 70 0.62 2.73 13.92
N ALA A 71 1.54 3.05 14.83
CA ALA A 71 2.49 4.12 14.61
C ALA A 71 3.56 3.69 13.59
N LEU A 72 4.15 4.65 12.88
CA LEU A 72 5.18 4.38 11.87
C LEU A 72 6.35 3.53 12.38
N VAL A 73 6.74 3.71 13.66
CA VAL A 73 7.84 2.96 14.29
C VAL A 73 7.50 1.49 14.55
N ASP A 74 6.21 1.16 14.57
CA ASP A 74 5.66 -0.17 14.85
C ASP A 74 5.23 -0.89 13.57
N TYR A 75 5.46 -0.30 12.40
CA TYR A 75 5.11 -0.92 11.13
C TYR A 75 5.90 -2.23 10.93
N PRO A 76 5.20 -3.36 10.68
CA PRO A 76 5.88 -4.61 10.39
C PRO A 76 6.59 -4.58 9.05
N ALA A 77 7.51 -5.54 8.84
CA ALA A 77 8.25 -5.64 7.60
C ALA A 77 7.39 -6.11 6.42
N SER A 78 6.26 -6.77 6.68
CA SER A 78 5.36 -7.29 5.66
C SER A 78 3.91 -6.87 5.88
N LEU A 79 3.19 -6.65 4.78
CA LEU A 79 1.75 -6.42 4.77
C LEU A 79 0.96 -7.60 5.37
N TYR A 80 1.49 -8.83 5.32
CA TYR A 80 0.84 -10.02 5.91
C TYR A 80 0.86 -10.04 7.45
N GLU A 81 1.62 -9.14 8.08
CA GLU A 81 1.78 -9.03 9.53
C GLU A 81 0.94 -7.87 10.13
N LEU A 82 0.22 -7.12 9.28
CA LEU A 82 -0.70 -6.08 9.73
C LEU A 82 -1.90 -6.66 10.51
N PRO A 83 -2.51 -5.89 11.44
CA PRO A 83 -3.64 -6.32 12.25
C PRO A 83 -4.95 -6.33 11.44
N TRP A 84 -5.02 -7.16 10.40
CA TRP A 84 -6.12 -7.20 9.42
C TRP A 84 -7.52 -7.36 10.04
N ASP A 85 -7.64 -8.11 11.14
CA ASP A 85 -8.91 -8.32 11.84
C ASP A 85 -9.55 -7.02 12.35
N GLY A 86 -8.74 -5.97 12.58
CA GLY A 86 -9.19 -4.66 13.04
C GLY A 86 -9.20 -3.58 11.96
N MET A 87 -8.81 -3.90 10.73
CA MET A 87 -8.68 -2.91 9.65
C MET A 87 -9.98 -2.73 8.88
N ASP A 88 -10.37 -1.48 8.63
CA ASP A 88 -11.50 -1.17 7.74
C ASP A 88 -11.04 -1.22 6.28
N PRO A 89 -11.56 -2.16 5.45
CA PRO A 89 -11.20 -2.23 4.04
C PRO A 89 -11.60 -0.98 3.24
N ILE A 90 -12.61 -0.23 3.67
CA ILE A 90 -13.00 1.02 3.01
C ILE A 90 -11.98 2.12 3.33
N ALA A 91 -11.44 2.17 4.55
CA ALA A 91 -10.35 3.08 4.89
C ALA A 91 -9.10 2.79 4.02
N VAL A 92 -8.77 1.52 3.77
CA VAL A 92 -7.67 1.14 2.86
C VAL A 92 -7.91 1.66 1.45
N ILE A 93 -9.12 1.49 0.91
CA ILE A 93 -9.45 2.02 -0.42
C ILE A 93 -9.33 3.55 -0.44
N GLN A 94 -9.90 4.23 0.55
CA GLN A 94 -9.87 5.70 0.62
C GLN A 94 -8.42 6.22 0.70
N ASN A 95 -7.60 5.63 1.57
CA ASN A 95 -6.18 5.99 1.69
C ASN A 95 -5.40 5.65 0.41
N THR A 96 -5.76 4.59 -0.32
CA THR A 96 -5.16 4.26 -1.63
C THR A 96 -5.43 5.38 -2.63
N LEU A 97 -6.67 5.84 -2.73
CA LEU A 97 -7.07 6.93 -3.62
C LEU A 97 -6.36 8.24 -3.25
N CYS A 98 -6.30 8.57 -1.95
CA CYS A 98 -5.55 9.73 -1.46
C CYS A 98 -4.05 9.65 -1.83
N ASN A 99 -3.42 8.48 -1.71
CA ASN A 99 -2.02 8.28 -2.10
C ASN A 99 -1.80 8.42 -3.61
N ILE A 100 -2.74 7.95 -4.43
CA ILE A 100 -2.70 8.16 -5.89
C ILE A 100 -2.76 9.66 -6.20
N GLU A 101 -3.68 10.40 -5.60
CA GLU A 101 -3.77 11.86 -5.77
C GLU A 101 -2.49 12.58 -5.33
N LYS A 102 -1.90 12.17 -4.20
CA LYS A 102 -0.61 12.71 -3.71
C LYS A 102 0.49 12.46 -4.74
N LYS A 103 0.57 11.24 -5.28
CA LYS A 103 1.55 10.85 -6.31
C LYS A 103 1.38 11.65 -7.60
N MET A 104 0.14 11.97 -7.97
CA MET A 104 -0.20 12.79 -9.13
C MET A 104 -0.06 14.30 -8.87
N GLY A 105 0.18 14.72 -7.63
CA GLY A 105 0.28 16.14 -7.25
C GLY A 105 -1.06 16.89 -7.24
N ILE A 106 -2.18 16.19 -7.09
CA ILE A 106 -3.53 16.77 -7.13
C ILE A 106 -4.28 16.68 -5.78
N PHE A 107 -3.64 16.15 -4.73
CA PHE A 107 -4.26 16.02 -3.41
C PHE A 107 -4.24 17.35 -2.61
N PRO A 108 -5.30 17.68 -1.85
CA PRO A 108 -6.63 17.08 -1.94
C PRO A 108 -7.31 17.56 -3.23
N ASN A 109 -7.86 16.64 -4.01
CA ASN A 109 -8.57 16.98 -5.25
C ASN A 109 -10.00 17.52 -4.98
N ILE A 110 -10.15 18.26 -3.88
CA ILE A 110 -11.34 18.99 -3.45
C ILE A 110 -10.89 20.35 -2.91
N LYS A 111 -11.21 21.41 -3.65
CA LYS A 111 -10.96 22.79 -3.23
C LYS A 111 -11.82 23.13 -2.01
N GLY A 112 -11.21 23.63 -0.94
CA GLY A 112 -11.92 23.99 0.29
C GLY A 112 -12.20 22.82 1.23
N SER A 113 -11.54 21.66 1.03
CA SER A 113 -11.43 20.66 2.09
C SER A 113 -10.70 21.30 3.28
N VAL A 114 -11.44 21.43 4.36
CA VAL A 114 -11.03 22.04 5.62
C VAL A 114 -9.87 21.24 6.23
N GLY A 115 -9.09 21.87 7.11
CA GLY A 115 -7.92 21.24 7.75
C GLY A 115 -8.29 19.90 8.42
N GLU A 116 -7.28 19.08 8.68
CA GLU A 116 -7.35 17.73 9.28
C GLU A 116 -8.28 17.64 10.51
N SER A 117 -8.54 18.75 11.20
CA SER A 117 -9.44 18.91 12.35
C SER A 117 -10.95 18.82 12.06
N ASP A 118 -11.39 18.88 10.80
CA ASP A 118 -12.83 19.02 10.46
C ASP A 118 -13.44 17.77 9.80
N ILE A 119 -12.72 16.64 9.77
CA ILE A 119 -13.21 15.38 9.19
C ILE A 119 -13.97 14.58 10.27
N PRO A 120 -15.31 14.38 10.16
CA PRO A 120 -16.13 13.80 11.24
C PRO A 120 -15.74 12.39 11.69
N TRP A 121 -15.13 11.59 10.81
CA TRP A 121 -14.86 10.18 11.04
C TRP A 121 -13.51 9.91 11.72
N PHE A 122 -12.64 10.92 11.83
CA PHE A 122 -11.36 10.82 12.55
C PHE A 122 -11.56 10.74 14.09
N ASN A 123 -12.75 11.12 14.58
CA ASN A 123 -13.11 11.08 16.01
C ASN A 123 -13.84 9.80 16.45
N LEU A 124 -13.89 8.75 15.63
CA LEU A 124 -14.59 7.50 15.97
C LEU A 124 -13.73 6.44 16.65
N SER A 125 -12.46 6.74 16.97
CA SER A 125 -11.50 5.80 17.54
C SER A 125 -10.96 6.16 18.94
N THR A 126 -11.71 6.94 19.74
CA THR A 126 -11.44 7.10 21.18
C THR A 126 -12.35 6.25 22.04
#